data_AF-A0A849R6L9-F1
#
_entry.id   AF-A0A849R6L9-F1
#
_cell.length_a   1.000
_cell.length_b   1.000
_cell.length_c   1.000
_cell.angle_alpha   90.00
_cell.angle_beta   90.00
_cell.angle_gamma   90.00
#
_symmetry.space_group_name_H-M   'P 1'
#
loop_
_entity.id
_entity.type
_entity.pdbx_description
1 polymer ?
#
loop_
_entity_poly.entity_id
_entity_poly.type
_entity_poly.pdbx_seq_one_letter_code
_entity_poly.pdbx_strand_id
1 'polypeptide(L)'
;MKKSLFCFALLISGSVLASTDHYVLRDGKHVHHLKITQLGEEVTISSDVDFEPNADEKGSKACSADIADEAKKTGENTFRLKKQSEGEASYCVLDIQLSATGAKIEQSEDCNNFVTGICHFSSDGKELLKVK
;
A
#
# COMPACT_ATOMS: atom_id res chain seq x y z
N MET A 1 -43.50 48.24 1.78
CA MET A 1 -42.61 47.21 1.20
C MET A 1 -41.19 47.46 1.68
N LYS A 2 -40.68 46.71 2.67
CA LYS A 2 -39.29 46.83 3.14
C LYS A 2 -38.64 45.44 3.15
N LYS A 3 -37.42 45.43 2.62
CA LYS A 3 -36.67 44.34 2.02
C LYS A 3 -36.20 43.32 3.06
N SER A 4 -36.51 42.04 2.86
CA SER A 4 -35.82 40.94 3.57
C SER A 4 -34.49 40.67 2.87
N LEU A 5 -33.38 40.89 3.58
CA LEU A 5 -32.09 40.29 3.21
C LEU A 5 -32.08 38.86 3.74
N PHE A 6 -32.12 37.88 2.84
CA PHE A 6 -31.70 36.51 3.15
C PHE A 6 -30.21 36.39 2.88
N CYS A 7 -29.41 36.27 3.95
CA CYS A 7 -28.01 35.87 3.85
C CYS A 7 -27.95 34.38 3.52
N PHE A 8 -27.64 34.04 2.27
CA PHE A 8 -27.23 32.69 1.89
C PHE A 8 -25.78 32.46 2.32
N ALA A 9 -25.58 31.93 3.52
CA ALA A 9 -24.32 31.30 3.88
C ALA A 9 -24.23 29.96 3.12
N LEU A 10 -23.63 29.99 1.93
CA LEU A 10 -23.22 28.79 1.22
C LEU A 10 -22.13 28.09 2.05
N LEU A 11 -22.53 27.07 2.80
CA LEU A 11 -21.62 26.07 3.35
C LEU A 11 -20.95 25.39 2.15
N ILE A 12 -19.74 25.80 1.83
CA ILE A 12 -18.86 25.06 0.91
C ILE A 12 -18.41 23.83 1.71
N SER A 13 -19.25 22.80 1.70
CA SER A 13 -18.88 21.46 2.17
C SER A 13 -17.79 20.96 1.24
N GLY A 14 -16.52 21.08 1.65
CA GLY A 14 -15.39 20.50 0.94
C GLY A 14 -15.66 19.02 0.76
N SER A 15 -15.84 18.58 -0.49
CA SER A 15 -16.01 17.16 -0.78
C SER A 15 -14.71 16.46 -0.42
N VAL A 16 -14.73 15.65 0.64
CA VAL A 16 -13.58 14.79 0.96
C VAL A 16 -13.49 13.77 -0.17
N LEU A 17 -12.47 13.92 -1.02
CA LEU A 17 -12.19 12.97 -2.07
C LEU A 17 -11.66 11.69 -1.42
N ALA A 18 -12.36 10.59 -1.68
CA ALA A 18 -11.91 9.25 -1.33
C ALA A 18 -11.55 8.50 -2.62
N SER A 19 -10.37 7.91 -2.66
CA SER A 19 -9.96 7.01 -3.74
C SER A 19 -9.35 5.75 -3.17
N THR A 20 -9.55 4.63 -3.84
CA THR A 20 -8.87 3.38 -3.54
C THR A 20 -8.36 2.78 -4.82
N ASP A 21 -7.06 2.55 -4.87
CA ASP A 21 -6.37 1.91 -5.98
C ASP A 21 -5.85 0.54 -5.53
N HIS A 22 -5.93 -0.43 -6.44
CA HIS A 22 -5.39 -1.77 -6.24
C HIS A 22 -4.34 -2.06 -7.30
N TYR A 23 -3.25 -2.71 -6.89
CA TYR A 23 -2.14 -3.11 -7.76
C TYR A 23 -1.80 -4.56 -7.47
N VAL A 24 -1.58 -5.36 -8.52
CA VAL A 24 -1.30 -6.80 -8.36
C VAL A 24 -0.11 -7.20 -9.21
N LEU A 25 0.82 -7.93 -8.62
CA LEU A 25 1.83 -8.72 -9.32
C LEU A 25 1.49 -10.20 -9.16
N ARG A 26 1.54 -10.93 -10.27
CA ARG A 26 1.51 -12.40 -10.28
C ARG A 26 2.76 -12.89 -10.96
N ASP A 27 3.52 -13.73 -10.27
CA ASP A 27 4.76 -14.31 -10.76
C ASP A 27 4.76 -15.81 -10.49
N GLY A 28 4.39 -16.59 -11.50
CA GLY A 28 4.08 -18.00 -11.28
C GLY A 28 2.94 -18.16 -10.27
N LYS A 29 3.25 -18.80 -9.14
CA LYS A 29 2.31 -19.01 -8.02
C LYS A 29 2.45 -17.99 -6.88
N HIS A 30 3.26 -16.95 -7.08
CA HIS A 30 3.35 -15.84 -6.14
C HIS A 30 2.34 -14.77 -6.51
N VAL A 31 1.51 -14.39 -5.54
CA VAL A 31 0.59 -13.27 -5.67
C VAL A 31 0.99 -12.20 -4.67
N HIS A 32 1.12 -10.97 -5.16
CA HIS A 32 1.40 -9.79 -4.36
C HIS A 32 0.38 -8.72 -4.68
N HIS A 33 -0.37 -8.30 -3.67
CA HIS A 33 -1.37 -7.25 -3.78
C HIS A 33 -0.96 -6.04 -2.94
N LEU A 34 -1.22 -4.87 -3.51
CA LEU A 34 -1.05 -3.58 -2.87
C LEU A 34 -2.35 -2.81 -3.04
N LYS A 35 -2.82 -2.24 -1.94
CA LYS A 35 -3.96 -1.33 -1.90
C LYS A 35 -3.53 0.00 -1.31
N ILE A 36 -3.89 1.07 -2.00
CA ILE A 36 -3.68 2.45 -1.53
C ILE A 36 -5.04 3.10 -1.42
N THR A 37 -5.42 3.48 -0.19
CA THR A 37 -6.64 4.23 0.08
C THR A 37 -6.24 5.64 0.49
N GLN A 38 -6.83 6.63 -0.16
CA GLN A 38 -6.65 8.04 0.18
C GLN A 38 -8.01 8.63 0.57
N LEU A 39 -8.05 9.31 1.73
CA LEU A 39 -9.21 10.00 2.26
C LEU A 39 -8.79 11.40 2.70
N GLY A 40 -8.99 12.39 1.83
CA GLY A 40 -8.44 13.73 2.07
C GLY A 40 -6.90 13.70 2.10
N GLU A 41 -6.32 14.05 3.25
CA GLU A 41 -4.87 14.05 3.47
C GLU A 41 -4.34 12.71 4.03
N GLU A 42 -5.23 11.85 4.52
CA GLU A 42 -4.86 10.55 5.07
C GLU A 42 -4.64 9.55 3.92
N VAL A 43 -3.52 8.83 3.99
CA VAL A 43 -3.20 7.74 3.06
C VAL A 43 -2.98 6.48 3.89
N THR A 44 -3.76 5.45 3.65
CA THR A 44 -3.56 4.12 4.21
C THR A 44 -3.06 3.20 3.12
N ILE A 45 -2.01 2.44 3.41
CA ILE A 45 -1.49 1.43 2.50
C ILE A 45 -1.63 0.06 3.16
N SER A 46 -2.08 -0.92 2.40
CA SER A 46 -1.96 -2.32 2.77
C SER A 46 -1.27 -3.11 1.66
N SER A 47 -0.31 -3.94 2.02
CA SER A 47 0.32 -4.90 1.13
C SER A 47 0.14 -6.30 1.69
N ASP A 48 -0.23 -7.23 0.83
CA ASP A 48 -0.38 -8.64 1.17
C ASP A 48 0.29 -9.52 0.12
N VAL A 49 0.88 -10.61 0.59
CA VAL A 49 1.53 -11.62 -0.23
C VAL A 49 0.99 -13.00 0.09
N ASP A 50 0.85 -13.81 -0.95
CA ASP A 50 0.49 -15.22 -0.87
C ASP A 50 1.33 -16.00 -1.88
N PHE A 51 2.39 -16.63 -1.36
CA PHE A 51 3.42 -17.26 -2.18
C PHE A 51 3.36 -18.77 -1.97
N GLU A 52 2.97 -19.50 -3.01
CA GLU A 52 3.26 -20.93 -3.10
C GLU A 52 4.60 -21.15 -3.82
N PRO A 53 5.43 -22.09 -3.34
CA PRO A 53 6.71 -22.40 -3.99
C PRO A 53 6.54 -22.78 -5.45
N ASN A 54 7.35 -22.15 -6.30
CA ASN A 54 7.53 -22.54 -7.69
C ASN A 54 8.49 -23.74 -7.82
N ALA A 55 8.69 -24.20 -9.06
CA ALA A 55 9.47 -25.42 -9.34
C ALA A 55 10.96 -25.31 -8.95
N ASP A 56 11.48 -24.09 -8.86
CA ASP A 56 12.83 -23.68 -8.47
C ASP A 56 12.98 -23.49 -6.96
N GLU A 57 11.88 -23.35 -6.22
CA GLU A 57 11.86 -23.14 -4.76
C GLU A 57 11.60 -24.44 -4.00
N LYS A 58 12.18 -25.54 -4.48
CA LYS A 58 11.97 -26.87 -3.90
C LYS A 58 12.38 -26.90 -2.43
N GLY A 59 11.47 -27.35 -1.58
CA GLY A 59 11.68 -27.47 -0.14
C GLY A 59 11.25 -26.23 0.66
N SER A 60 10.94 -25.12 -0.01
CA SER A 60 10.26 -23.99 0.61
C SER A 60 8.83 -24.36 0.99
N LYS A 61 8.29 -23.66 1.99
CA LYS A 61 6.89 -23.78 2.40
C LYS A 61 6.11 -22.60 1.84
N ALA A 62 4.84 -22.84 1.52
CA ALA A 62 3.91 -21.76 1.24
C ALA A 62 3.84 -20.81 2.44
N CYS A 63 3.67 -19.53 2.15
CA CYS A 63 3.57 -18.50 3.16
C CYS A 63 2.59 -17.42 2.70
N SER A 64 2.01 -16.74 3.68
CA SER A 64 1.26 -15.52 3.45
C SER A 64 1.57 -14.53 4.57
N ALA A 65 1.56 -13.25 4.23
CA ALA A 65 1.81 -12.17 5.16
C ALA A 65 1.11 -10.91 4.68
N ASP A 66 0.71 -10.07 5.63
CA ASP A 66 0.12 -8.77 5.35
C ASP A 66 0.74 -7.68 6.23
N ILE A 67 0.77 -6.47 5.69
CA ILE A 67 1.17 -5.27 6.40
C ILE A 67 0.27 -4.12 5.98
N ALA A 68 -0.30 -3.45 6.97
CA ALA A 68 -1.15 -2.28 6.76
C ALA A 68 -0.88 -1.24 7.84
N ASP A 69 -0.79 0.02 7.41
CA ASP A 69 -0.65 1.19 8.28
C ASP A 69 -0.95 2.48 7.51
N GLU A 70 -1.00 3.60 8.21
CA GLU A 70 -0.92 4.93 7.61
C GLU A 70 0.44 5.12 6.92
N ALA A 71 0.41 5.74 5.76
CA ALA A 71 1.59 6.01 4.94
C ALA A 71 1.76 7.51 4.73
N LYS A 72 3.01 7.93 4.69
CA LYS A 72 3.38 9.31 4.37
C LYS A 72 3.64 9.44 2.89
N LYS A 73 3.02 10.42 2.23
CA LYS A 73 3.43 10.84 0.89
C LYS A 73 4.81 11.51 0.95
N THR A 74 5.80 10.96 0.24
CA THR A 74 7.20 11.43 0.24
C THR A 74 7.58 12.22 -1.01
N GLY A 75 6.73 12.18 -2.03
CA GLY A 75 6.90 12.84 -3.32
C GLY A 75 5.60 12.79 -4.11
N GLU A 76 5.60 13.19 -5.38
CA GLU A 76 4.37 13.24 -6.19
C GLU A 76 3.68 11.87 -6.31
N ASN A 77 4.47 10.83 -6.56
CA ASN A 77 4.06 9.45 -6.81
C ASN A 77 4.75 8.45 -5.88
N THR A 78 5.25 8.91 -4.73
CA THR A 78 5.98 8.07 -3.79
C THR A 78 5.36 8.14 -2.40
N PHE A 79 5.29 6.98 -1.75
CA PHE A 79 4.73 6.81 -0.41
C PHE A 79 5.68 5.99 0.44
N ARG A 80 5.66 6.24 1.74
CA ARG A 80 6.39 5.46 2.73
C ARG A 80 5.44 4.98 3.81
N LEU A 81 5.26 3.68 3.90
CA LEU A 81 4.65 3.01 5.06
C LEU A 81 5.76 2.65 6.03
N LYS A 82 5.53 2.87 7.33
CA LYS A 82 6.45 2.47 8.39
C LYS A 82 5.67 1.85 9.53
N LYS A 83 5.82 0.54 9.72
CA LYS A 83 5.15 -0.21 10.80
C LYS A 83 6.18 -0.77 11.78
N GLN A 84 5.91 -0.61 13.07
CA GLN A 84 6.75 -1.18 14.12
C GLN A 84 6.51 -2.68 14.25
N SER A 85 7.58 -3.47 14.35
CA SER A 85 7.50 -4.89 14.66
C SER A 85 6.97 -5.10 16.08
N GLU A 86 6.07 -6.07 16.28
CA GLU A 86 5.51 -6.33 17.60
C GLU A 86 6.60 -6.71 18.60
N GLY A 87 6.67 -5.98 19.72
CA GLY A 87 7.62 -6.27 20.80
C GLY A 87 9.08 -5.88 20.54
N GLU A 88 9.40 -5.29 19.39
CA GLU A 88 10.76 -4.86 19.05
C GLU A 88 10.83 -3.36 18.70
N ALA A 89 12.05 -2.80 18.76
CA ALA A 89 12.34 -1.45 18.28
C ALA A 89 12.76 -1.41 16.79
N SER A 90 12.41 -2.45 16.03
CA SER A 90 12.64 -2.56 14.59
C SER A 90 11.40 -2.07 13.81
N TYR A 91 11.61 -1.57 12.60
CA TYR A 91 10.52 -1.02 11.78
C TYR A 91 10.59 -1.54 10.36
N CYS A 92 9.54 -2.26 9.94
CA CYS A 92 9.35 -2.53 8.53
C CYS A 92 8.97 -1.23 7.81
N VAL A 93 9.77 -0.87 6.81
CA VAL A 93 9.55 0.28 5.95
C VAL A 93 9.27 -0.25 4.56
N LEU A 94 8.14 0.16 3.98
CA LEU A 94 7.86 -0.04 2.57
C LEU A 94 7.93 1.30 1.86
N ASP A 95 8.76 1.38 0.84
CA ASP A 95 8.83 2.49 -0.09
C ASP A 95 8.08 2.11 -1.37
N ILE A 96 6.98 2.81 -1.63
CA ILE A 96 6.11 2.56 -2.77
C ILE A 96 6.34 3.66 -3.79
N GLN A 97 6.62 3.27 -5.04
CA GLN A 97 6.71 4.18 -6.17
C GLN A 97 5.65 3.84 -7.21
N LEU A 98 4.75 4.80 -7.48
CA LEU A 98 3.75 4.68 -8.53
C LEU A 98 4.30 5.11 -9.88
N SER A 99 3.85 4.42 -10.92
CA SER A 99 4.03 4.77 -12.33
C SER A 99 2.66 5.06 -12.97
N ALA A 100 2.65 5.32 -14.28
CA ALA A 100 1.40 5.48 -15.01
C ALA A 100 0.55 4.19 -15.05
N THR A 101 1.18 3.02 -14.90
CA THR A 101 0.58 1.70 -15.12
C THR A 101 0.55 0.83 -13.88
N GLY A 102 1.34 1.15 -12.87
CA GLY A 102 1.52 0.27 -11.73
C GLY A 102 2.23 0.88 -10.53
N ALA A 103 2.76 -0.01 -9.70
CA ALA A 103 3.51 0.31 -8.50
C ALA A 103 4.73 -0.60 -8.37
N LYS A 104 5.79 -0.08 -7.75
CA LYS A 104 6.93 -0.87 -7.26
C LYS A 104 7.06 -0.69 -5.76
N ILE A 105 7.52 -1.72 -5.09
CA ILE A 105 7.74 -1.73 -3.64
C ILE A 105 9.17 -2.17 -3.37
N GLU A 106 9.86 -1.39 -2.55
CA GLU A 106 11.11 -1.75 -1.88
C GLU A 106 10.84 -1.86 -0.37
N GLN A 107 11.48 -2.82 0.29
CA GLN A 107 11.31 -3.08 1.73
C GLN A 107 12.63 -2.91 2.49
N SER A 108 12.55 -2.53 3.77
CA SER A 108 13.69 -2.65 4.68
C SER A 108 13.95 -4.11 5.08
N GLU A 109 15.17 -4.39 5.56
CA GLU A 109 15.53 -5.72 6.07
C GLU A 109 14.65 -6.14 7.27
N ASP A 110 14.27 -5.18 8.12
CA ASP A 110 13.39 -5.38 9.27
C ASP A 110 12.00 -5.94 8.90
N CYS A 111 11.58 -5.85 7.65
CA CYS A 111 10.34 -6.48 7.18
C CYS A 111 10.38 -8.02 7.26
N ASN A 112 11.56 -8.62 7.40
CA ASN A 112 11.72 -10.05 7.68
C ASN A 112 11.07 -10.49 9.00
N ASN A 113 10.77 -9.56 9.91
CA ASN A 113 10.02 -9.83 11.14
C ASN A 113 8.50 -9.97 10.92
N PHE A 114 8.00 -9.57 9.74
CA PHE A 114 6.58 -9.62 9.38
C PHE A 114 6.26 -10.78 8.43
N VAL A 115 7.27 -11.40 7.84
CA VAL A 115 7.13 -12.44 6.81
C VAL A 115 7.93 -13.68 7.22
N THR A 116 7.63 -14.82 6.60
CA THR A 116 8.39 -16.06 6.83
C THR A 116 8.65 -16.78 5.52
N GLY A 117 9.70 -17.61 5.50
CA GLY A 117 10.01 -18.44 4.34
C GLY A 117 10.40 -17.61 3.12
N ILE A 118 9.68 -17.80 2.03
CA ILE A 118 9.93 -17.14 0.72
C ILE A 118 9.20 -15.79 0.58
N CYS A 119 8.31 -15.45 1.51
CA CYS A 119 7.51 -14.24 1.44
C CYS A 119 8.36 -12.99 1.68
N HIS A 120 8.07 -11.96 0.91
CA HIS A 120 8.62 -10.63 1.07
C HIS A 120 7.64 -9.63 0.42
N PHE A 121 7.55 -8.42 0.95
CA PHE A 121 6.75 -7.33 0.40
C PHE A 121 7.48 -6.54 -0.69
N SER A 122 8.76 -6.81 -0.94
CA SER A 122 9.48 -6.32 -2.12
C SER A 122 8.78 -6.78 -3.40
N SER A 123 8.80 -5.94 -4.42
CA SER A 123 8.36 -6.31 -5.77
C SER A 123 9.50 -6.89 -6.64
N ASP A 124 10.71 -6.97 -6.10
CA ASP A 124 11.95 -7.38 -6.77
C ASP A 124 12.19 -6.64 -8.08
N GLY A 125 11.84 -5.35 -8.08
CA GLY A 125 11.94 -4.45 -9.23
C GLY A 125 10.87 -4.67 -10.30
N LYS A 126 10.02 -5.70 -10.17
CA LYS A 126 8.85 -5.95 -11.02
C LYS A 126 7.74 -4.95 -10.70
N GLU A 127 6.85 -4.74 -11.65
CA GLU A 127 5.75 -3.78 -11.50
C GLU A 127 4.45 -4.52 -11.11
N LEU A 128 3.84 -4.12 -10.00
CA LEU A 128 2.47 -4.47 -9.66
C LEU A 128 1.54 -3.65 -10.55
N LEU A 129 0.75 -4.31 -11.40
CA LEU A 129 -0.11 -3.63 -12.36
C LEU A 129 -1.38 -3.12 -11.69
N LYS A 130 -1.78 -1.88 -12.01
CA LYS A 130 -3.02 -1.30 -11.50
C LYS A 130 -4.24 -2.09 -12.02
N VAL A 131 -5.11 -2.48 -11.11
CA VAL A 131 -6.39 -3.14 -11.41
C VAL A 131 -7.48 -2.08 -11.47
N LYS A 132 -8.35 -2.17 -12.49
CA LYS A 132 -9.49 -1.28 -12.69
C LYS A 132 -10.75 -1.84 -12.07
#